data_AF-A0A165WPG1-F1
#
_entry.id   AF-A0A165WPG1-F1
#
_cell.length_a   1.000
_cell.length_b   1.000
_cell.length_c   1.000
_cell.angle_alpha   90.00
_cell.angle_beta   90.00
_cell.angle_gamma   90.00
#
_symmetry.space_group_name_H-M   'P 1'
#
loop_
_entity.id
_entity.type
_entity.pdbx_description
1 polymer ?
#
loop_
_entity_poly.entity_id
_entity_poly.type
_entity_poly.pdbx_seq_one_letter_code
_entity_poly.pdbx_strand_id
1 'polypeptide(L)'
;MVKLDATIPPRYSARPLPKPTDFWGTRLALLNLESEQDDLRMVGLQANVVCRELFTGPDVLKRLRETSGLRTKHTPDWADWREFQSFTTSIWGAAGEAVALTLYHLAADEGMSGDEIERVREGVELYCNNKGDEPGERWRSDGAGGYEGNPATAPIVFRAVKLAHKLSDERAQRAGDSRAVHAAQQL
;
A
#
# COMPACT_ATOMS: atom_id res chain seq x y z
N MET A 1 17.81 7.49 2.37
CA MET A 1 16.69 7.45 1.42
C MET A 1 16.75 6.07 0.78
N VAL A 2 16.11 5.09 1.42
CA VAL A 2 16.02 3.73 0.86
C VAL A 2 14.95 3.82 -0.22
N LYS A 3 15.36 3.97 -1.48
CA LYS A 3 14.45 3.68 -2.59
C LYS A 3 14.03 2.24 -2.43
N LEU A 4 12.74 1.94 -2.61
CA LEU A 4 12.31 0.58 -2.88
C LEU A 4 13.06 0.15 -4.15
N ASP A 5 14.18 -0.55 -3.99
CA ASP A 5 14.97 -1.15 -5.07
C ASP A 5 14.27 -2.40 -5.63
N ALA A 6 12.94 -2.40 -5.53
CA ALA A 6 12.10 -3.41 -6.09
C ALA A 6 11.96 -3.09 -7.57
N THR A 7 12.86 -3.65 -8.37
CA THR A 7 12.37 -4.30 -9.58
C THR A 7 11.37 -5.34 -9.08
N ILE A 8 10.11 -4.93 -8.90
CA ILE A 8 9.02 -5.83 -8.56
C ILE A 8 9.04 -6.86 -9.69
N PRO A 9 9.28 -8.15 -9.40
CA PRO A 9 9.36 -9.13 -10.45
C PRO A 9 8.07 -9.04 -11.27
N PRO A 10 8.14 -8.90 -12.60
CA PRO A 10 6.94 -8.90 -13.43
C PRO A 10 6.16 -10.17 -13.10
N ARG A 11 4.81 -10.11 -13.16
CA ARG A 11 3.95 -11.30 -13.07
C ARG A 11 4.64 -12.42 -13.84
N TYR A 12 5.06 -13.48 -13.16
CA TYR A 12 5.62 -14.64 -13.83
C TYR A 12 4.66 -14.98 -14.96
N SER A 13 5.20 -14.95 -16.19
CA SER A 13 4.47 -14.95 -17.45
C SER A 13 3.17 -15.74 -17.35
N ALA A 14 2.05 -15.11 -17.73
CA ALA A 14 0.73 -15.69 -17.88
C ALA A 14 0.71 -16.79 -18.97
N ARG A 15 1.45 -17.89 -18.76
CA ARG A 15 1.19 -19.14 -19.43
C ARG A 15 -0.16 -19.63 -18.90
N PRO A 16 -1.09 -20.06 -19.77
CA PRO A 16 -2.33 -20.68 -19.30
C PRO A 16 -1.95 -21.83 -18.38
N LEU A 17 -2.45 -21.79 -17.14
CA LEU A 17 -2.23 -22.87 -16.18
C LEU A 17 -2.76 -24.17 -16.79
N PRO A 18 -2.01 -25.28 -16.70
CA PRO A 18 -2.59 -26.60 -16.98
C PRO A 18 -3.81 -26.79 -16.06
N LYS A 19 -4.92 -27.27 -16.62
CA LYS A 19 -6.15 -27.49 -15.85
C LYS A 19 -5.83 -28.40 -14.64
N PRO A 20 -6.36 -28.11 -13.44
CA PRO A 20 -6.07 -28.86 -12.25
C PRO A 20 -6.79 -30.21 -12.32
N THR A 21 -6.17 -31.19 -12.96
CA THR A 21 -6.72 -32.55 -13.06
C THR A 21 -5.75 -33.63 -12.60
N ASP A 22 -4.53 -33.27 -12.15
CA ASP A 22 -3.56 -34.22 -11.60
C ASP A 22 -2.75 -33.68 -10.41
N PHE A 23 -2.21 -34.60 -9.61
CA PHE A 23 -1.52 -34.34 -8.34
C PHE A 23 -0.33 -33.37 -8.49
N TRP A 24 0.38 -33.43 -9.61
CA TRP A 24 1.51 -32.55 -9.91
C TRP A 24 1.06 -31.14 -10.28
N GLY A 25 -0.05 -30.99 -11.02
CA GLY A 25 -0.67 -29.69 -11.27
C GLY A 25 -1.11 -29.00 -9.98
N THR A 26 -1.72 -29.74 -9.05
CA THR A 26 -2.10 -29.21 -7.73
C THR A 26 -0.88 -28.82 -6.89
N ARG A 27 0.18 -29.65 -6.88
CA ARG A 27 1.40 -29.36 -6.12
C ARG A 27 2.17 -28.14 -6.66
N LEU A 28 2.26 -27.97 -7.98
CA LEU A 28 2.86 -26.78 -8.60
C LEU A 28 2.03 -25.52 -8.35
N ALA A 29 0.69 -25.62 -8.39
CA ALA A 29 -0.18 -24.51 -8.05
C ALA A 29 -0.02 -24.07 -6.58
N LEU A 30 0.14 -25.03 -5.66
CA LEU A 30 0.40 -24.75 -4.24
C LEU A 30 1.76 -24.09 -4.03
N LEU A 31 2.83 -24.59 -4.66
CA LEU A 31 4.17 -23.99 -4.54
C LEU A 31 4.22 -22.56 -5.11
N ASN A 32 3.55 -22.31 -6.23
CA ASN A 32 3.45 -20.96 -6.79
C ASN A 32 2.65 -20.03 -5.86
N LEU A 33 1.55 -20.52 -5.27
CA LEU A 33 0.75 -19.76 -4.31
C LEU A 33 1.56 -19.43 -3.05
N GLU A 34 2.36 -20.36 -2.53
CA GLU A 34 3.26 -20.13 -1.39
C GLU A 34 4.31 -19.07 -1.71
N SER A 35 4.94 -19.14 -2.89
CA SER A 35 5.90 -18.13 -3.33
C SER A 35 5.27 -16.74 -3.50
N GLU A 36 4.07 -16.65 -4.07
CA GLU A 36 3.34 -15.38 -4.21
C GLU A 36 2.95 -14.79 -2.85
N GLN A 37 2.60 -15.63 -1.87
CA GLN A 37 2.31 -15.18 -0.51
C GLN A 37 3.56 -14.67 0.20
N ASP A 38 4.71 -15.32 0.03
CA ASP A 38 5.97 -14.86 0.63
C ASP A 38 6.43 -13.52 0.03
N ASP A 39 6.28 -13.34 -1.29
CA ASP A 39 6.52 -12.06 -1.94
C ASP A 39 5.61 -10.96 -1.38
N LEU A 40 4.30 -11.23 -1.24
CA LEU A 40 3.35 -10.27 -0.67
C LEU A 40 3.66 -9.94 0.79
N ARG A 41 4.08 -10.92 1.60
CA ARG A 41 4.54 -10.69 2.98
C ARG A 41 5.74 -9.76 3.02
N MET A 42 6.73 -9.96 2.15
CA MET A 42 7.91 -9.12 2.07
C MET A 42 7.57 -7.68 1.64
N VAL A 43 6.63 -7.51 0.70
CA VAL A 43 6.11 -6.20 0.32
C VAL A 43 5.41 -5.50 1.50
N GLY A 44 4.58 -6.22 2.25
CA GLY A 44 3.94 -5.69 3.47
C GLY A 44 4.95 -5.25 4.53
N LEU A 45 6.02 -6.04 4.73
CA LEU A 45 7.11 -5.70 5.65
C LEU A 45 7.88 -4.46 5.18
N GLN A 46 8.15 -4.33 3.88
CA GLN A 46 8.80 -3.15 3.31
C GLN A 46 7.94 -1.89 3.49
N ALA A 47 6.62 -1.98 3.33
CA ALA A 47 5.70 -0.87 3.57
C ALA A 47 5.79 -0.36 5.03
N ASN A 48 5.97 -1.28 5.99
CA ASN A 48 6.21 -0.91 7.39
C ASN A 48 7.53 -0.12 7.55
N VAL A 49 8.62 -0.58 6.93
CA VAL A 49 9.90 0.14 6.94
C VAL A 49 9.75 1.55 6.35
N VAL A 50 9.11 1.67 5.18
CA VAL A 50 8.84 2.97 4.54
C VAL A 50 8.03 3.87 5.45
N CYS A 51 6.98 3.35 6.09
CA CYS A 51 6.18 4.15 7.02
C CYS A 51 7.01 4.74 8.16
N ARG A 52 7.87 3.91 8.77
CA ARG A 52 8.75 4.35 9.87
C ARG A 52 9.74 5.42 9.43
N GLU A 53 10.30 5.30 8.23
CA GLU A 53 11.21 6.29 7.65
C GLU A 53 10.50 7.58 7.20
N LEU A 54 9.23 7.47 6.78
CA LEU A 54 8.42 8.59 6.30
C LEU A 54 8.04 9.54 7.44
N PHE A 55 7.44 9.01 8.51
CA PHE A 55 6.88 9.83 9.58
C PHE A 55 7.93 10.25 10.60
N THR A 56 8.87 11.12 10.22
CA THR A 56 9.95 11.57 11.14
C THR A 56 9.64 12.84 11.92
N GLY A 57 8.50 13.48 11.64
CA GLY A 57 8.11 14.73 12.29
C GLY A 57 6.72 15.23 11.90
N PRO A 58 6.24 16.28 12.58
CA PRO A 58 4.87 16.79 12.41
C PRO A 58 4.62 17.38 11.02
N ASP A 59 5.65 17.94 10.38
CA ASP A 59 5.54 18.59 9.07
C ASP A 59 5.20 17.59 7.96
N VAL A 60 5.74 16.37 8.03
CA VAL A 60 5.46 15.33 7.03
C VAL A 60 3.99 14.90 7.10
N LEU A 61 3.49 14.63 8.30
CA LEU A 61 2.09 14.24 8.49
C LEU A 61 1.13 15.33 7.99
N LYS A 62 1.40 16.59 8.34
CA LYS A 62 0.62 17.73 7.89
C LYS A 62 0.63 17.85 6.36
N ARG A 63 1.82 17.83 5.73
CA ARG A 63 1.98 17.92 4.28
C ARG A 63 1.25 16.80 3.55
N LEU A 64 1.37 15.55 4.01
CA LEU A 64 0.72 14.41 3.36
C LEU A 64 -0.81 14.51 3.47
N ARG A 65 -1.35 14.91 4.61
CA ARG A 65 -2.79 15.16 4.78
C ARG A 65 -3.30 16.26 3.86
N GLU A 66 -2.57 17.38 3.78
CA GLU A 66 -2.96 18.55 2.97
C GLU A 66 -2.92 18.24 1.47
N THR A 67 -1.89 17.54 1.01
CA THR A 67 -1.71 17.23 -0.42
C THR A 67 -2.63 16.11 -0.91
N SER A 68 -2.83 15.06 -0.10
CA SER A 68 -3.66 13.91 -0.48
C SER A 68 -5.16 14.09 -0.17
N GLY A 69 -5.51 14.95 0.81
CA GLY A 69 -6.86 15.02 1.37
C GLY A 69 -7.30 13.75 2.11
N LEU A 70 -6.36 12.87 2.46
CA LEU A 70 -6.61 11.66 3.23
C LEU A 70 -6.59 12.00 4.73
N ARG A 71 -7.75 11.90 5.36
CA ARG A 71 -7.94 11.93 6.82
C ARG A 71 -9.18 11.10 7.17
N THR A 72 -9.15 10.43 8.31
CA THR A 72 -10.31 9.67 8.82
C THR A 72 -10.71 10.16 10.20
N LYS A 73 -12.02 10.12 10.48
CA LYS A 73 -12.58 10.45 11.81
C LYS A 73 -12.19 9.44 12.90
N HIS A 74 -11.65 8.29 12.49
CA HIS A 74 -11.23 7.23 13.41
C HIS A 74 -9.84 7.48 14.00
N THR A 75 -9.04 8.35 13.38
CA THR A 75 -7.76 8.81 13.93
C THR A 75 -8.06 9.86 15.00
N PRO A 76 -7.61 9.67 16.25
CA PRO A 76 -7.78 10.67 17.31
C PRO A 76 -7.05 11.98 16.98
N ASP A 77 -7.59 13.12 17.41
CA ASP A 77 -6.99 14.43 17.13
C ASP A 77 -5.62 14.65 17.80
N TRP A 78 -5.33 13.90 18.87
CA TRP A 78 -4.04 13.91 19.55
C TRP A 78 -2.98 13.03 18.87
N ALA A 79 -3.37 12.14 17.94
CA ALA A 79 -2.45 11.22 17.29
C ALA A 79 -1.49 11.99 16.38
N ASP A 80 -0.23 12.04 16.78
CA ASP A 80 0.84 12.74 16.07
C ASP A 80 1.65 11.78 15.18
N TRP A 81 2.73 12.29 14.58
CA TRP A 81 3.59 11.50 13.70
C TRP A 81 4.18 10.24 14.37
N ARG A 82 4.32 10.19 15.70
CA ARG A 82 4.85 9.02 16.42
C ARG A 82 3.85 7.87 16.39
N GLU A 83 2.55 8.18 16.51
CA GLU A 83 1.50 7.19 16.33
C GLU A 83 1.48 6.63 14.91
N PHE A 84 1.75 7.48 13.92
CA PHE A 84 1.83 7.07 12.52
C PHE A 84 3.08 6.23 12.23
N GLN A 85 4.21 6.48 12.90
CA GLN A 85 5.40 5.62 12.80
C GLN A 85 5.12 4.17 13.24
N SER A 86 4.22 3.98 14.19
CA SER A 86 3.80 2.64 14.62
C SER A 86 3.06 1.88 13.49
N PHE A 87 2.65 2.54 12.41
CA PHE A 87 2.04 1.90 11.24
C PHE A 87 0.86 0.99 11.64
N THR A 88 0.92 -0.29 11.28
CA THR A 88 -0.06 -1.32 11.63
C THR A 88 0.04 -1.78 13.08
N THR A 89 0.85 -1.16 13.93
CA THR A 89 0.90 -1.47 15.38
C THR A 89 0.34 -0.34 16.25
N SER A 90 -0.20 0.73 15.66
CA SER A 90 -0.89 1.77 16.44
C SER A 90 -2.20 1.23 17.00
N ILE A 91 -2.28 1.10 18.32
CA ILE A 91 -3.47 0.62 19.05
C ILE A 91 -4.60 1.66 19.13
N TRP A 92 -4.43 2.86 18.57
CA TRP A 92 -5.32 4.00 18.78
C TRP A 92 -6.10 4.42 17.53
N GLY A 93 -6.19 3.55 16.52
CA GLY A 93 -6.98 3.80 15.31
C GLY A 93 -6.28 4.65 14.23
N ALA A 94 -5.03 5.07 14.46
CA ALA A 94 -4.24 5.77 13.45
C ALA A 94 -3.74 4.85 12.33
N ALA A 95 -3.72 3.53 12.55
CA ALA A 95 -3.13 2.55 11.65
C ALA A 95 -3.67 2.63 10.21
N GLY A 96 -4.99 2.75 10.03
CA GLY A 96 -5.60 2.85 8.69
C GLY A 96 -5.19 4.12 7.94
N GLU A 97 -5.03 5.23 8.65
CA GLU A 97 -4.56 6.49 8.04
C GLU A 97 -3.06 6.44 7.75
N ALA A 98 -2.26 5.83 8.63
CA ALA A 98 -0.84 5.62 8.41
C ALA A 98 -0.60 4.81 7.13
N VAL A 99 -1.31 3.67 6.97
CA VAL A 99 -1.27 2.88 5.73
C VAL A 99 -1.64 3.73 4.51
N ALA A 100 -2.77 4.44 4.57
CA ALA A 100 -3.23 5.25 3.44
C ALA A 100 -2.23 6.33 3.01
N LEU A 101 -1.61 7.03 3.97
CA LEU A 101 -0.64 8.09 3.70
C LEU A 101 0.71 7.52 3.20
N THR A 102 1.13 6.35 3.69
CA THR A 102 2.31 5.64 3.15
C THR A 102 2.08 5.22 1.69
N LEU A 103 0.92 4.64 1.36
CA LEU A 103 0.58 4.30 -0.02
C LEU A 103 0.54 5.53 -0.94
N TYR A 104 -0.01 6.64 -0.45
CA TYR A 104 -0.01 7.90 -1.19
C TYR A 104 1.41 8.42 -1.45
N HIS A 105 2.29 8.39 -0.45
CA HIS A 105 3.70 8.79 -0.61
C HIS A 105 4.41 7.94 -1.68
N LEU A 106 4.23 6.62 -1.63
CA LEU A 106 4.79 5.71 -2.65
C LEU A 106 4.28 6.02 -4.07
N ALA A 107 3.01 6.40 -4.21
CA ALA A 107 2.44 6.75 -5.51
C ALA A 107 2.88 8.13 -6.02
N ALA A 108 2.86 9.14 -5.15
CA ALA A 108 3.04 10.54 -5.51
C ALA A 108 4.51 10.95 -5.58
N ASP A 109 5.31 10.48 -4.62
CA ASP A 109 6.71 10.90 -4.47
C ASP A 109 7.66 9.87 -5.07
N GLU A 110 7.41 8.56 -4.85
CA GLU A 110 8.24 7.48 -5.42
C GLU A 110 7.77 7.01 -6.80
N GLY A 111 6.62 7.50 -7.28
CA GLY A 111 6.14 7.25 -8.62
C GLY A 111 5.63 5.83 -8.88
N MET A 112 5.28 5.07 -7.84
CA MET A 112 4.65 3.76 -8.03
C MET A 112 3.31 3.89 -8.76
N SER A 113 2.99 2.92 -9.61
CA SER A 113 1.72 2.83 -10.32
C SER A 113 0.59 2.38 -9.39
N GLY A 114 -0.66 2.62 -9.81
CA GLY A 114 -1.84 2.16 -9.07
C GLY A 114 -1.84 0.65 -8.83
N ASP A 115 -1.46 -0.15 -9.84
CA ASP A 115 -1.37 -1.61 -9.73
C ASP A 115 -0.31 -2.06 -8.70
N GLU A 116 0.84 -1.37 -8.67
CA GLU A 116 1.88 -1.65 -7.67
C GLU A 116 1.39 -1.27 -6.27
N ILE A 117 0.67 -0.16 -6.12
CA ILE A 117 0.08 0.27 -4.85
C ILE A 117 -1.01 -0.70 -4.35
N GLU A 118 -1.84 -1.25 -5.23
CA GLU A 118 -2.80 -2.30 -4.88
C GLU A 118 -2.05 -3.55 -4.36
N ARG A 119 -0.95 -3.95 -5.00
CA ARG A 119 -0.09 -5.04 -4.52
C ARG A 119 0.51 -4.74 -3.14
N VAL A 120 0.92 -3.49 -2.88
CA VAL A 120 1.37 -3.10 -1.53
C VAL A 120 0.25 -3.22 -0.50
N ARG A 121 -0.96 -2.76 -0.82
CA ARG A 121 -2.14 -2.91 0.04
C ARG A 121 -2.45 -4.37 0.37
N GLU A 122 -2.41 -5.24 -0.63
CA GLU A 122 -2.58 -6.70 -0.47
C GLU A 122 -1.50 -7.29 0.45
N GLY A 123 -0.25 -6.86 0.29
CA GLY A 123 0.86 -7.27 1.15
C GLY A 123 0.66 -6.84 2.61
N VAL A 124 0.22 -5.60 2.85
CA VAL A 124 -0.09 -5.11 4.20
C VAL A 124 -1.29 -5.85 4.80
N GLU A 125 -2.32 -6.16 4.00
CA GLU A 125 -3.46 -6.94 4.46
C GLU A 125 -3.02 -8.34 4.90
N LEU A 126 -2.24 -9.03 4.07
CA LEU A 126 -1.70 -10.36 4.37
C LEU A 126 -0.79 -10.32 5.60
N TYR A 127 0.05 -9.29 5.73
CA TYR A 127 0.91 -9.09 6.90
C TYR A 127 0.10 -9.01 8.19
N CYS A 128 -0.96 -8.18 8.24
CA CYS A 128 -1.79 -8.04 9.43
C CYS A 128 -2.66 -9.28 9.69
N ASN A 129 -3.19 -9.94 8.64
CA ASN A 129 -3.99 -11.15 8.82
C ASN A 129 -3.18 -12.29 9.47
N ASN A 130 -1.88 -12.35 9.22
CA ASN A 130 -0.99 -13.37 9.81
C ASN A 130 -0.62 -13.10 11.27
N LYS A 131 -0.99 -11.94 11.82
CA LYS A 131 -0.63 -11.49 13.18
C LYS A 131 -1.84 -11.25 14.10
N GLY A 132 -3.04 -11.63 13.65
CA GLY A 132 -4.38 -11.21 14.09
C GLY A 132 -4.76 -11.18 15.60
N ASP A 133 -3.86 -11.51 16.52
CA ASP A 133 -4.05 -11.40 17.96
C ASP A 133 -3.21 -10.30 18.63
N GLU A 134 -2.33 -9.58 17.89
CA GLU A 134 -1.49 -8.52 18.46
C GLU A 134 -2.24 -7.16 18.58
N PRO A 135 -2.14 -6.47 19.73
CA PRO A 135 -2.60 -5.09 19.85
C PRO A 135 -1.89 -4.20 18.83
N GLY A 136 -2.66 -3.52 17.99
CA GLY A 136 -2.15 -2.47 17.09
C GLY A 136 -2.55 -2.66 15.63
N GLU A 137 -2.93 -3.87 15.26
CA GLU A 137 -3.34 -4.24 13.88
C GLU A 137 -4.79 -3.92 13.59
N ARG A 138 -5.28 -2.84 14.20
CA ARG A 138 -6.70 -2.58 14.36
C ARG A 138 -6.98 -1.10 14.20
N TRP A 139 -7.83 -0.73 13.24
CA TRP A 139 -8.01 0.69 12.86
C TRP A 139 -9.35 1.30 13.29
N ARG A 140 -10.36 0.50 13.59
CA ARG A 140 -11.71 0.98 13.93
C ARG A 140 -12.00 0.75 15.41
N SER A 141 -12.44 1.77 16.15
CA SER A 141 -12.91 1.55 17.53
C SER A 141 -14.14 0.64 17.56
N ASP A 142 -14.16 -0.30 18.50
CA ASP A 142 -15.30 -1.21 18.76
C ASP A 142 -16.38 -0.60 19.68
N GLY A 143 -16.14 0.61 20.22
CA GLY A 143 -17.05 1.31 21.13
C GLY A 143 -16.96 0.86 22.60
N ALA A 144 -16.23 -0.21 22.92
CA ALA A 144 -15.96 -0.70 24.28
C ALA A 144 -14.56 -0.31 24.80
N GLY A 145 -13.86 0.57 24.07
CA GLY A 145 -12.49 0.99 24.37
C GLY A 145 -11.43 0.14 23.66
N GLY A 146 -11.84 -0.84 22.85
CA GLY A 146 -10.97 -1.58 21.96
C GLY A 146 -11.00 -1.04 20.54
N TYR A 147 -10.13 -1.62 19.71
CA TYR A 147 -10.08 -1.40 18.28
C TYR A 147 -10.16 -2.76 17.59
N GLU A 148 -10.69 -2.80 16.37
CA GLU A 148 -10.86 -3.97 15.51
C GLU A 148 -10.61 -3.66 14.02
N GLY A 149 -10.46 -4.71 13.22
CA GLY A 149 -10.40 -4.67 11.76
C GLY A 149 -9.00 -4.42 11.18
N ASN A 150 -8.70 -5.02 10.02
CA ASN A 150 -7.41 -4.90 9.35
C ASN A 150 -7.20 -3.48 8.76
N PRO A 151 -6.12 -2.74 9.09
CA PRO A 151 -5.88 -1.39 8.62
C PRO A 151 -5.88 -1.24 7.10
N ALA A 152 -5.41 -2.28 6.38
CA ALA A 152 -5.38 -2.30 4.92
C ALA A 152 -6.78 -2.31 4.29
N THR A 153 -7.81 -2.69 5.05
CA THR A 153 -9.21 -2.72 4.59
C THR A 153 -9.99 -1.48 5.00
N ALA A 154 -9.34 -0.48 5.60
CA ALA A 154 -9.99 0.77 5.97
C ALA A 154 -10.46 1.53 4.70
N PRO A 155 -11.65 2.17 4.71
CA PRO A 155 -12.14 2.94 3.56
C PRO A 155 -11.18 4.02 3.07
N ILE A 156 -10.38 4.60 3.98
CA ILE A 156 -9.34 5.58 3.64
C ILE A 156 -8.18 4.98 2.83
N VAL A 157 -7.86 3.71 3.04
CA VAL A 157 -6.83 3.00 2.27
C VAL A 157 -7.29 2.78 0.83
N PHE A 158 -8.54 2.34 0.61
CA PHE A 158 -9.11 2.24 -0.74
C PHE A 158 -9.19 3.60 -1.45
N ARG A 159 -9.39 4.70 -0.70
CA ARG A 159 -9.28 6.06 -1.27
C ARG A 159 -7.85 6.36 -1.73
N ALA A 160 -6.83 5.98 -0.96
CA ALA A 160 -5.43 6.14 -1.34
C ALA A 160 -5.09 5.35 -2.62
N VAL A 161 -5.56 4.11 -2.74
CA VAL A 161 -5.35 3.30 -3.96
C VAL A 161 -5.99 3.94 -5.19
N LYS A 162 -7.23 4.45 -5.06
CA LYS A 162 -7.89 5.21 -6.14
C LYS A 162 -7.10 6.46 -6.55
N LEU A 163 -6.54 7.18 -5.59
CA LEU A 163 -5.66 8.32 -5.88
C LEU A 163 -4.40 7.89 -6.62
N ALA A 164 -3.80 6.74 -6.27
CA ALA A 164 -2.63 6.21 -6.96
C ALA A 164 -2.90 5.86 -8.42
N HIS A 165 -4.05 5.24 -8.73
CA HIS A 165 -4.47 5.02 -10.12
C HIS A 165 -4.62 6.33 -10.87
N LYS A 166 -5.31 7.32 -10.28
CA LYS A 166 -5.47 8.65 -10.89
C LYS A 166 -4.12 9.31 -11.20
N LEU A 167 -3.17 9.27 -10.25
CA LEU A 167 -1.82 9.80 -10.44
C LEU A 167 -1.06 9.08 -11.55
N SER A 168 -1.29 7.78 -11.72
CA SER A 168 -0.70 6.97 -12.80
C SER A 168 -1.25 7.37 -14.16
N ASP A 169 -2.58 7.53 -14.26
CA ASP A 169 -3.24 7.97 -15.49
C ASP A 169 -2.79 9.37 -15.91
N GLU A 170 -2.70 10.31 -14.96
CA GLU A 170 -2.21 11.67 -15.22
C GLU A 170 -0.76 11.66 -15.73
N ARG A 171 0.11 10.79 -15.19
CA ARG A 171 1.49 10.63 -15.67
C ARG A 171 1.53 10.04 -17.08
N ALA A 172 0.70 9.03 -17.37
CA ALA A 172 0.62 8.42 -18.69
C ALA A 172 0.13 9.43 -19.75
N GLN A 173 -0.87 10.25 -19.42
CA GLN A 173 -1.36 11.32 -20.29
C GLN A 173 -0.27 12.36 -20.59
N ARG A 174 0.41 12.89 -19.56
CA ARG A 174 1.51 13.86 -19.74
C ARG A 174 2.64 13.30 -20.61
N ALA A 175 2.96 12.01 -20.46
CA ALA A 175 3.97 11.35 -21.28
C ALA A 175 3.53 11.20 -22.74
N GLY A 176 2.24 10.90 -22.98
CA GLY A 176 1.65 10.88 -24.32
C GLY A 176 1.68 12.24 -25.01
N ASP A 177 1.25 13.29 -24.31
CA ASP A 177 1.21 14.66 -24.82
C ASP A 177 2.63 15.17 -25.15
N SER A 178 3.61 14.89 -24.28
CA SER A 178 5.00 15.27 -24.51
C SER A 178 5.59 14.62 -25.77
N ARG A 179 5.23 13.35 -26.04
CA ARG A 179 5.65 12.65 -27.27
C ARG A 179 5.00 13.25 -28.51
N ALA A 180 3.72 13.62 -28.42
CA ALA A 180 3.00 14.26 -29.53
C ALA A 180 3.59 15.64 -29.88
N VAL A 181 3.92 16.45 -28.85
CA VAL A 181 4.56 17.76 -29.02
C VAL A 181 5.95 17.62 -29.66
N HIS A 182 6.78 16.68 -29.21
CA HIS A 182 8.09 16.44 -29.81
C HIS A 182 8.01 15.95 -31.26
N ALA A 183 7.04 15.09 -31.60
CA ALA A 183 6.84 14.64 -32.97
C ALA A 183 6.40 15.78 -33.91
N ALA A 184 5.57 16.71 -33.43
CA ALA A 184 5.12 17.87 -34.20
C ALA A 184 6.24 18.91 -34.45
N GLN A 185 7.26 18.98 -33.59
CA GLN A 185 8.43 19.86 -33.78
C GLN A 185 9.48 19.32 -34.76
N GLN A 186 9.36 18.05 -35.18
CA GLN A 186 10.28 17.39 -36.12
C GLN A 186 9.75 17.35 -37.56
N LEU A 187 8.56 17.90 -37.81
CA LEU A 187 7.94 18.09 -39.13
C LEU A 187 8.12 19.54 -39.59
#